data_AF-A0A538RNC7-F1
#
_entry.id   AF-A0A538RNC7-F1
#
_cell.length_a   1.000
_cell.length_b   1.000
_cell.length_c   1.000
_cell.angle_alpha   90.00
_cell.angle_beta   90.00
_cell.angle_gamma   90.00
#
_symmetry.space_group_name_H-M   'P 1'
#
loop_
_entity.id
_entity.type
_entity.pdbx_description
1 polymer ?
#
loop_
_entity_poly.entity_id
_entity_poly.type
_entity_poly.pdbx_seq_one_letter_code
_entity_poly.pdbx_strand_id
1 'polypeptide(L)'
;MWDLLTFLLVLSPVQPPVPHHAPEDLWKPLKKLALALEVVGPHERWIEDYRSELGYVRRHWRELKNAPPLADCQVLPTLPVIKECRCFNRNHQRWLEMRRLIMLHQQEEVAEILRETQQLGDLWCLMETATCPNQSWVCRRRALQQLRERLGPEA
;
A
#
# COMPACT_ATOMS: atom_id res chain seq x y z
N MET A 1 17.87 5.71 22.33
CA MET A 1 18.77 4.61 21.95
C MET A 1 17.91 3.49 21.39
N TRP A 2 18.23 2.96 20.21
CA TRP A 2 17.50 1.84 19.63
C TRP A 2 17.94 0.54 20.32
N ASP A 3 16.99 -0.30 20.70
CA ASP A 3 17.30 -1.60 21.29
C ASP A 3 17.76 -2.57 20.18
N LEU A 4 19.04 -2.95 20.26
CA LEU A 4 19.71 -3.80 19.28
C LEU A 4 19.07 -5.19 19.22
N LEU A 5 18.53 -5.68 20.35
CA LEU A 5 17.79 -6.94 20.41
C LEU A 5 16.53 -6.89 19.55
N THR A 6 15.73 -5.82 19.66
CA THR A 6 14.50 -5.66 18.87
C THR A 6 14.80 -5.61 17.36
N PHE A 7 15.87 -4.95 16.94
CA PHE A 7 16.33 -4.97 15.55
C PHE A 7 16.68 -6.39 15.09
N LEU A 8 17.46 -7.13 15.87
CA LEU A 8 17.79 -8.52 15.55
C LEU A 8 16.54 -9.39 15.47
N LEU A 9 15.57 -9.20 16.37
CA LEU A 9 14.30 -9.92 16.36
C LEU A 9 13.46 -9.62 15.12
N VAL A 10 13.47 -8.40 14.59
CA VAL A 10 12.70 -8.07 13.37
C VAL A 10 13.43 -8.49 12.09
N LEU A 11 14.74 -8.28 12.03
CA LEU A 11 15.55 -8.52 10.84
C LEU A 11 16.00 -9.98 10.68
N SER A 12 15.97 -10.77 11.76
CA SER A 12 16.42 -12.16 11.74
C SER A 12 15.69 -12.96 10.65
N PRO A 13 16.42 -13.74 9.82
CA PRO A 13 15.81 -14.55 8.76
C PRO A 13 14.97 -15.69 9.34
N VAL A 14 15.35 -16.22 10.50
CA VAL A 14 14.68 -17.32 11.21
C VAL A 14 13.69 -16.76 12.22
N GLN A 15 12.54 -17.42 12.43
CA GLN A 15 11.59 -17.05 13.47
C GLN A 15 12.14 -17.48 14.84
N PRO A 16 12.60 -16.55 15.69
CA PRO A 16 13.13 -16.91 17.00
C PRO A 16 11.98 -17.39 17.88
N PRO A 17 12.25 -18.35 18.79
CA PRO A 17 11.30 -18.69 19.83
C PRO A 17 11.18 -17.49 20.80
N VAL A 18 10.11 -16.72 20.66
CA VAL A 18 9.76 -15.61 21.57
C VAL A 18 8.50 -15.97 22.37
N PRO A 19 8.34 -15.51 23.61
CA PRO A 19 7.12 -15.78 24.38
C PRO A 19 5.91 -15.02 23.79
N HIS A 20 4.70 -15.54 24.05
CA HIS A 20 3.45 -14.84 23.73
C HIS A 20 3.27 -13.58 24.59
N HIS A 21 3.66 -13.67 25.86
CA HIS A 21 3.67 -12.55 26.79
C HIS A 21 5.11 -12.10 27.01
N ALA A 22 5.41 -10.86 26.59
CA ALA A 22 6.69 -10.22 26.81
C ALA A 22 6.54 -9.05 27.80
N PRO A 23 7.57 -8.73 28.60
CA PRO A 23 7.57 -7.54 29.44
C PRO A 23 7.39 -6.26 28.62
N GLU A 24 6.80 -5.22 29.22
CA GLU A 24 6.55 -3.93 28.56
C GLU A 24 7.80 -3.29 27.95
N ASP A 25 8.97 -3.58 28.53
CA ASP A 25 10.26 -3.07 28.05
C ASP A 25 10.63 -3.60 26.65
N LEU A 26 10.09 -4.75 26.24
CA LEU A 26 10.25 -5.26 24.87
C LEU A 26 9.18 -4.73 23.91
N TRP A 27 8.03 -4.32 24.42
CA TRP A 27 6.96 -3.74 23.62
C TRP A 27 7.29 -2.34 23.12
N LYS A 28 7.84 -1.48 23.98
CA LYS A 28 8.12 -0.07 23.63
C LYS A 28 9.07 0.04 22.42
N PRO A 29 10.21 -0.69 22.36
CA PRO A 29 11.09 -0.65 21.20
C PRO A 29 10.45 -1.26 19.95
N LEU A 30 9.69 -2.35 20.08
CA LEU A 30 8.98 -2.97 18.95
C LEU A 30 8.00 -2.00 18.30
N LYS A 31 7.16 -1.33 19.11
CA LYS A 31 6.20 -0.33 18.63
C LYS A 31 6.91 0.84 17.95
N LYS A 32 7.98 1.33 18.56
CA LYS A 32 8.79 2.42 17.99
C LYS A 32 9.42 2.02 16.66
N LEU A 33 9.92 0.78 16.56
CA LEU A 33 10.53 0.27 15.34
C LEU A 33 9.47 0.06 14.25
N ALA A 34 8.32 -0.53 14.58
CA ALA A 34 7.22 -0.73 13.64
C ALA A 34 6.69 0.59 13.06
N LEU A 35 6.62 1.63 13.88
CA LEU A 35 6.29 2.98 13.45
C LEU A 35 7.38 3.55 12.51
N ALA A 36 8.65 3.43 12.88
CA ALA A 36 9.76 3.94 12.04
C ALA A 36 9.90 3.20 10.71
N LEU A 37 9.57 1.91 10.67
CA LEU A 37 9.51 1.10 9.45
C LEU A 37 8.22 1.32 8.64
N GLU A 38 7.35 2.22 9.10
CA GLU A 38 6.06 2.51 8.49
C GLU A 38 5.17 1.26 8.30
N VAL A 39 5.30 0.29 9.20
CA VAL A 39 4.49 -0.94 9.18
C VAL A 39 3.21 -0.74 9.96
N VAL A 40 3.28 -0.08 11.12
CA VAL A 40 2.11 0.13 11.99
C VAL A 40 1.88 1.63 12.14
N GLY A 41 0.62 2.06 11.96
CA GLY A 41 0.25 3.46 12.12
C GLY A 41 0.19 3.90 13.59
N PRO A 42 0.22 5.22 13.87
CA PRO A 42 0.20 5.75 15.24
C PRO A 42 -1.09 5.44 16.03
N HIS A 43 -2.18 5.11 15.32
CA HIS A 43 -3.50 4.84 15.91
C HIS A 43 -3.94 3.38 15.77
N GLU A 44 -3.07 2.52 15.23
CA GLU A 44 -3.39 1.12 15.00
C GLU A 44 -3.36 0.34 16.33
N ARG A 45 -4.34 -0.54 16.51
CA ARG A 45 -4.52 -1.30 17.75
C ARG A 45 -3.61 -2.52 17.73
N TRP A 46 -2.77 -2.64 18.75
CA TRP A 46 -1.94 -3.81 18.99
C TRP A 46 -2.74 -4.84 19.80
N ILE A 47 -2.62 -6.12 19.47
CA ILE A 47 -3.14 -7.20 20.30
C ILE A 47 -2.17 -7.53 21.44
N GLU A 48 -2.68 -8.12 22.51
CA GLU A 48 -1.88 -8.49 23.70
C GLU A 48 -1.10 -9.81 23.51
N ASP A 49 -0.57 -10.04 22.31
CA ASP A 49 0.29 -11.18 21.98
C ASP A 49 1.55 -10.69 21.25
N TYR A 50 2.65 -10.63 22.00
CA TYR A 50 3.94 -10.14 21.52
C TYR A 50 4.47 -10.97 20.36
N ARG A 51 4.31 -12.30 20.41
CA ARG A 51 4.80 -13.20 19.36
C ARG A 51 4.08 -12.92 18.05
N SER A 52 2.76 -12.77 18.10
CA SER A 52 1.93 -12.49 16.93
C SER A 52 2.25 -11.11 16.33
N GLU A 53 2.39 -10.09 17.17
CA GLU A 53 2.74 -8.73 16.75
C GLU A 53 4.15 -8.63 16.17
N LEU A 54 5.14 -9.26 16.80
CA LEU A 54 6.48 -9.37 16.23
C LEU A 54 6.44 -10.09 14.87
N GLY A 55 5.65 -11.16 14.75
CA GLY A 55 5.44 -11.89 13.50
C GLY A 55 4.84 -11.01 12.40
N TYR A 56 3.84 -10.19 12.75
CA TYR A 56 3.22 -9.21 11.86
C TYR A 56 4.25 -8.20 11.34
N VAL A 57 4.99 -7.54 12.25
CA VAL A 57 6.01 -6.54 11.90
C VAL A 57 7.09 -7.14 11.00
N ARG A 58 7.57 -8.34 11.34
CA ARG A 58 8.58 -9.06 10.55
C ARG A 58 8.11 -9.35 9.13
N ARG A 59 6.89 -9.88 8.99
CA ARG A 59 6.33 -10.25 7.70
C ARG A 59 6.20 -9.02 6.80
N HIS A 60 5.56 -7.98 7.30
CA HIS A 60 5.34 -6.76 6.53
C HIS A 60 6.63 -5.99 6.25
N TRP A 61 7.59 -5.99 7.17
CA TRP A 61 8.91 -5.42 6.87
C TRP A 61 9.57 -6.12 5.69
N ARG A 62 9.55 -7.46 5.63
CA ARG A 62 10.16 -8.20 4.51
C ARG A 62 9.48 -7.92 3.17
N GLU A 63 8.15 -7.80 3.19
CA GLU A 63 7.35 -7.45 2.01
C GLU A 63 7.62 -6.01 1.55
N LEU A 64 7.70 -5.07 2.49
CA LEU A 64 7.77 -3.63 2.23
C LEU A 64 9.18 -3.04 2.28
N LYS A 65 10.23 -3.85 2.49
CA LYS A 65 11.61 -3.35 2.61
C LYS A 65 12.06 -2.52 1.40
N ASN A 66 11.51 -2.85 0.22
CA ASN A 66 11.80 -2.15 -1.03
C ASN A 66 10.72 -1.11 -1.37
N ALA A 67 9.58 -1.09 -0.68
CA ALA A 67 8.49 -0.18 -0.99
C ALA A 67 8.90 1.28 -0.72
N PRO A 68 8.41 2.25 -1.50
CA PRO A 68 8.62 3.66 -1.20
C PRO A 68 8.15 4.04 0.22
N PRO A 69 8.78 5.04 0.86
CA PRO A 69 8.26 5.60 2.11
C PRO A 69 6.93 6.31 1.87
N LEU A 70 6.11 6.46 2.92
CA LEU A 70 4.82 7.15 2.84
C LEU A 70 4.94 8.63 2.48
N ALA A 71 6.10 9.24 2.74
CA ALA A 71 6.38 10.61 2.34
C ALA A 71 6.29 10.81 0.82
N ASP A 72 6.61 9.78 0.03
CA ASP A 72 6.55 9.85 -1.44
C ASP A 72 5.11 10.01 -1.96
N CYS A 73 4.08 9.75 -1.14
CA CYS A 73 2.71 10.11 -1.51
C CYS A 73 2.52 11.60 -1.80
N GLN A 74 3.43 12.47 -1.34
CA GLN A 74 3.38 13.92 -1.59
C GLN A 74 3.61 14.29 -3.06
N VAL A 75 4.25 13.43 -3.86
CA VAL A 75 4.40 13.67 -5.30
C VAL A 75 3.13 13.33 -6.10
N LEU A 76 2.20 12.59 -5.48
CA LEU A 76 0.94 12.22 -6.10
C LEU A 76 -0.06 13.41 -6.07
N PRO A 77 -1.03 13.43 -6.99
CA PRO A 77 -2.10 14.42 -6.95
C PRO A 77 -2.87 14.36 -5.62
N THR A 78 -3.51 15.47 -5.25
CA THR A 78 -4.31 15.52 -4.02
C THR A 78 -5.52 14.57 -4.11
N LEU A 79 -5.99 14.09 -2.97
CA LEU A 79 -7.12 13.15 -2.90
C LEU A 79 -8.40 13.65 -3.63
N PRO A 80 -8.79 14.94 -3.56
CA PRO A 80 -9.90 15.46 -4.36
C PRO A 80 -9.68 15.31 -5.87
N VAL A 81 -8.48 15.62 -6.37
CA VAL A 81 -8.12 15.49 -7.79
C VAL A 81 -8.17 14.02 -8.22
N ILE A 82 -7.60 13.12 -7.42
CA ILE A 82 -7.66 11.67 -7.69
C ILE A 82 -9.11 11.19 -7.81
N LYS A 83 -9.98 11.61 -6.89
CA LYS A 83 -11.40 11.24 -6.91
C LYS A 83 -12.13 11.76 -8.16
N GLU A 84 -11.82 12.99 -8.58
CA GLU A 84 -12.34 13.57 -9.81
C GLU A 84 -11.89 12.78 -11.04
N CYS A 85 -10.58 12.53 -11.18
CA CYS A 85 -10.03 11.74 -12.29
C CYS A 85 -10.61 10.32 -12.32
N ARG A 86 -10.78 9.68 -11.15
CA ARG A 86 -11.40 8.36 -11.03
C ARG A 86 -12.90 8.37 -11.40
N CYS A 87 -13.61 9.45 -11.09
CA CYS A 87 -15.01 9.63 -11.49
C CYS A 87 -15.12 9.80 -13.01
N PHE A 88 -14.31 10.69 -13.57
CA PHE A 88 -14.22 10.90 -15.01
C PHE A 88 -13.91 9.59 -15.75
N ASN A 89 -12.88 8.85 -15.31
CA ASN A 89 -12.48 7.59 -15.93
C ASN A 89 -13.62 6.57 -15.94
N ARG A 90 -14.36 6.42 -14.83
CA ARG A 90 -15.52 5.53 -14.74
C ARG A 90 -16.65 5.95 -15.69
N ASN A 91 -16.91 7.24 -15.82
CA ASN A 91 -17.92 7.75 -16.75
C ASN A 91 -17.49 7.53 -18.21
N HIS A 92 -16.20 7.71 -18.51
CA HIS A 92 -15.64 7.45 -19.82
C HIS A 92 -15.74 5.97 -20.21
N GLN A 93 -15.41 5.05 -19.29
CA GLN A 93 -15.58 3.62 -19.51
C GLN A 93 -17.03 3.26 -19.86
N ARG A 94 -17.99 3.73 -19.07
CA ARG A 94 -19.43 3.49 -19.34
C ARG A 94 -19.85 4.03 -20.71
N TRP A 95 -19.34 5.19 -21.09
CA TRP A 95 -19.60 5.76 -22.41
C TRP A 95 -18.99 4.92 -23.54
N LEU A 96 -17.75 4.43 -23.39
CA LEU A 96 -17.11 3.53 -24.34
C LEU A 96 -17.86 2.19 -24.47
N GLU A 97 -18.32 1.62 -23.35
CA GLU A 97 -19.13 0.40 -23.32
C GLU A 97 -20.42 0.57 -24.11
N MET A 98 -21.13 1.69 -23.94
CA MET A 98 -22.32 2.01 -24.73
C MET A 98 -21.99 2.18 -26.22
N ARG A 99 -20.87 2.83 -26.54
CA ARG A 99 -20.42 3.04 -27.94
C ARG A 99 -20.06 1.73 -28.63
N ARG A 100 -19.47 0.77 -27.90
CA ARG A 100 -19.10 -0.56 -28.42
C ARG A 100 -20.30 -1.31 -29.01
N LEU A 101 -21.50 -1.10 -28.46
CA LEU A 101 -22.74 -1.71 -28.95
C LEU A 101 -23.19 -1.13 -30.31
N ILE A 102 -22.79 0.11 -30.62
CA ILE A 102 -23.20 0.84 -31.81
C ILE A 102 -22.14 0.71 -32.92
N MET A 103 -20.86 0.73 -32.54
CA MET A 103 -19.71 0.73 -33.46
C MET A 103 -19.20 -0.69 -33.74
N LEU A 104 -20.04 -1.52 -34.35
CA LEU A 104 -19.72 -2.94 -34.63
C LEU A 104 -18.47 -3.15 -35.51
N HIS A 105 -18.11 -2.16 -36.32
CA HIS A 105 -16.96 -2.20 -37.24
C HIS A 105 -15.63 -1.77 -36.58
N GLN A 106 -15.67 -1.18 -35.37
CA GLN A 106 -14.50 -0.71 -34.61
C GLN A 106 -14.38 -1.43 -33.26
N GLN A 107 -14.93 -2.63 -33.12
CA GLN A 107 -15.00 -3.30 -31.82
C GLN A 107 -13.64 -3.58 -31.20
N GLU A 108 -12.62 -3.87 -32.02
CA GLU A 108 -11.27 -4.14 -31.55
C GLU A 108 -10.62 -2.87 -30.99
N GLU A 109 -10.66 -1.77 -31.74
CA GLU A 109 -10.16 -0.46 -31.30
C GLU A 109 -10.84 -0.02 -30.00
N VAL A 110 -12.18 -0.12 -29.93
CA VAL A 110 -12.92 0.23 -28.71
C VAL A 110 -12.57 -0.69 -27.53
N ALA A 111 -12.32 -1.98 -27.78
CA ALA A 111 -11.89 -2.92 -26.75
C ALA A 111 -10.49 -2.59 -26.22
N GLU A 112 -9.57 -2.16 -27.08
CA GLU A 112 -8.24 -1.70 -26.68
C GLU A 112 -8.32 -0.45 -25.81
N ILE A 113 -9.09 0.56 -26.23
CA ILE A 113 -9.29 1.79 -25.45
C ILE A 113 -9.93 1.46 -24.10
N LEU A 114 -10.91 0.55 -24.05
CA LEU A 114 -11.51 0.10 -22.79
C LEU A 114 -10.48 -0.54 -21.85
N ARG A 115 -9.57 -1.37 -22.40
CA ARG A 115 -8.50 -2.00 -21.63
C ARG A 115 -7.54 -0.96 -21.05
N GLU A 116 -7.12 0.01 -21.85
CA GLU A 116 -6.25 1.11 -21.40
C GLU A 116 -6.93 1.96 -20.32
N THR A 117 -8.21 2.29 -20.53
CA THR A 117 -9.02 3.04 -19.57
C THR A 117 -9.17 2.26 -18.25
N GLN A 118 -9.27 0.93 -18.30
CA GLN A 118 -9.29 0.08 -17.11
C GLN A 118 -7.95 0.11 -16.38
N GLN A 119 -6.83 0.00 -17.09
CA GLN A 119 -5.50 0.10 -16.49
C GLN A 119 -5.30 1.45 -15.79
N LEU A 120 -5.71 2.54 -16.44
CA LEU A 120 -5.71 3.88 -15.84
C LEU A 120 -6.60 3.95 -14.59
N GLY A 121 -7.76 3.30 -14.62
CA GLY A 121 -8.67 3.19 -13.48
C GLY A 121 -8.05 2.51 -12.28
N ASP A 122 -7.29 1.43 -12.51
CA ASP A 122 -6.55 0.73 -11.46
C ASP A 122 -5.47 1.63 -10.84
N LEU A 123 -4.73 2.39 -11.66
CA LEU A 123 -3.74 3.35 -11.18
C LEU A 123 -4.38 4.41 -10.27
N TRP A 124 -5.53 4.97 -10.65
CA TRP A 124 -6.26 5.90 -9.80
C TRP A 124 -6.69 5.27 -8.46
N CYS A 125 -7.10 4.01 -8.46
CA CYS A 125 -7.43 3.29 -7.21
C CYS A 125 -6.20 3.11 -6.30
N LEU A 126 -5.03 2.84 -6.88
CA LEU A 126 -3.78 2.72 -6.13
C LEU A 126 -3.35 4.08 -5.56
N MET A 127 -3.42 5.16 -6.34
CA MET A 127 -3.11 6.51 -5.87
C MET A 127 -4.06 6.95 -4.75
N GLU A 128 -5.35 6.65 -4.86
CA GLU A 128 -6.32 6.93 -3.80
C GLU A 128 -5.97 6.17 -2.53
N THR A 129 -5.60 4.89 -2.65
CA THR A 129 -5.20 4.06 -1.51
C THR A 129 -3.95 4.61 -0.84
N ALA A 130 -2.92 4.97 -1.62
CA ALA A 130 -1.66 5.53 -1.11
C ALA A 130 -1.85 6.88 -0.39
N THR A 131 -2.74 7.73 -0.90
CA THR A 131 -2.97 9.08 -0.36
C THR A 131 -4.02 9.15 0.74
N CYS A 132 -4.86 8.12 0.91
CA CYS A 132 -5.94 8.14 1.89
C CYS A 132 -5.41 8.00 3.35
N PRO A 133 -5.62 9.00 4.21
CA PRO A 133 -5.09 8.97 5.58
C PRO A 133 -5.77 7.93 6.48
N ASN A 134 -6.98 7.49 6.14
CA ASN A 134 -7.74 6.50 6.90
C ASN A 134 -7.31 5.05 6.59
N GLN A 135 -6.42 4.84 5.62
CA GLN A 135 -5.89 3.52 5.29
C GLN A 135 -4.72 3.16 6.19
N SER A 136 -4.56 1.86 6.48
CA SER A 136 -3.40 1.38 7.23
C SER A 136 -2.10 1.70 6.47
N TRP A 137 -1.03 1.94 7.22
CA TRP A 137 0.26 2.29 6.63
C TRP A 137 0.79 1.19 5.70
N VAL A 138 0.59 -0.09 6.05
CA VAL A 138 0.88 -1.23 5.17
C VAL A 138 0.16 -1.12 3.82
N CYS A 139 -1.15 -0.87 3.82
CA CYS A 139 -1.93 -0.77 2.58
C CYS A 139 -1.43 0.38 1.70
N ARG A 140 -1.13 1.53 2.32
CA ARG A 140 -0.61 2.70 1.61
C ARG A 140 0.76 2.43 0.98
N ARG A 141 1.69 1.82 1.72
CA ARG A 141 3.02 1.46 1.20
C ARG A 141 2.97 0.38 0.11
N ARG A 142 2.10 -0.61 0.25
CA ARG A 142 1.85 -1.60 -0.82
C ARG A 142 1.32 -0.94 -2.09
N ALA A 143 0.42 0.04 -1.96
CA ALA A 143 -0.10 0.78 -3.10
C ALA A 143 1.00 1.58 -3.80
N LEU A 144 1.88 2.27 -3.05
CA LEU A 144 3.06 2.95 -3.60
C LEU A 144 4.01 2.00 -4.31
N GLN A 145 4.27 0.83 -3.72
CA GLN A 145 5.10 -0.19 -4.36
C GLN A 145 4.52 -0.63 -5.70
N GLN A 146 3.21 -0.92 -5.74
CA GLN A 146 2.53 -1.31 -6.98
C GLN A 146 2.50 -0.18 -8.01
N LEU A 147 2.36 1.08 -7.58
CA LEU A 147 2.46 2.24 -8.49
C LEU A 147 3.83 2.30 -9.14
N ARG A 148 4.91 2.18 -8.35
CA ARG A 148 6.28 2.17 -8.88
C ARG A 148 6.54 0.99 -9.81
N GLU A 149 6.01 -0.19 -9.49
CA GLU A 149 6.13 -1.37 -10.35
C GLU A 149 5.39 -1.20 -11.69
N ARG A 150 4.24 -0.50 -11.70
CA ARG A 150 3.43 -0.29 -12.91
C ARG A 150 3.88 0.90 -13.76
N LEU A 151 4.36 1.97 -13.13
CA LEU A 151 4.80 3.20 -13.82
C LEU A 151 6.28 3.12 -14.25
N GLY A 152 7.06 2.24 -13.63
CA GLY A 152 8.49 2.11 -13.85
C GLY A 152 9.32 2.87 -12.80
N PRO A 153 10.63 2.64 -12.74
CA PRO A 153 11.52 3.18 -11.71
C PRO A 153 11.80 4.69 -11.83
N GLU A 154 11.45 5.31 -12.96
CA GLU A 154 11.67 6.75 -13.23
C GLU A 154 10.49 7.64 -12.82
N ALA A 155 9.40 7.04 -12.33
CA ALA A 155 8.18 7.73 -11.91
C ALA A 155 8.17 8.08 -10.41
#